data_AF-A0A252DXH3-F1
#
_entry.id   AF-A0A252DXH3-F1
#
_cell.length_a   1.000
_cell.length_b   1.000
_cell.length_c   1.000
_cell.angle_alpha   90.00
_cell.angle_beta   90.00
_cell.angle_gamma   90.00
#
_symmetry.space_group_name_H-M   'P 1'
#
loop_
_entity.id
_entity.type
_entity.pdbx_description
1 polymer ?
#
loop_
_entity_poly.entity_id
_entity_poly.type
_entity_poly.pdbx_seq_one_letter_code
_entity_poly.pdbx_strand_id
1 'polypeptide(L)'
;MQIVPIFISGVVGAACSVAFSYGVASLPCGLVSKGADNVCQVRSFGKAVDSWKFGFIVGGLVGLILSPRRQFISCFQPIHLSTASLITLGIYFSISQSTGVSSLSSNSLKRRVNTSSYSPRLSAFLATIRWAETGTSEPESYRKLVFNGTFNNFSTHPLKKQCAPINGKNVCSTAAGAYQMLDISWYDLQPKLNLKDFSPASQDKMAIEYIRRNNALNDVEAGRFDTAVCKVGRVWASLICNSYNQNPKSIAQLRTYYQQQLQKFEISRK
;
A
#
# COMPACT_ATOMS: atom_id res chain seq x y z
N MET A 1 59.03 -25.25 -24.85
CA MET A 1 58.57 -23.95 -25.37
C MET A 1 57.08 -24.09 -25.66
N GLN A 2 56.20 -23.86 -24.68
CA GLN A 2 55.66 -22.56 -24.24
C GLN A 2 54.91 -21.82 -25.38
N ILE A 3 53.58 -21.95 -25.39
CA ILE A 3 52.62 -20.84 -25.16
C ILE A 3 51.36 -21.47 -24.52
N VAL A 4 51.10 -21.04 -23.29
CA VAL A 4 49.87 -21.13 -22.48
C VAL A 4 49.65 -19.65 -22.04
N PRO A 5 48.55 -19.19 -21.43
CA PRO A 5 47.10 -19.30 -21.66
C PRO A 5 46.48 -17.88 -21.79
N ILE A 6 45.70 -17.54 -22.82
CA ILE A 6 44.97 -16.24 -22.81
C ILE A 6 43.48 -16.37 -23.16
N PHE A 7 43.00 -17.52 -23.66
CA PHE A 7 41.62 -17.62 -24.14
C PHE A 7 40.62 -18.40 -23.25
N ILE A 8 40.99 -18.77 -22.01
CA ILE A 8 40.06 -19.39 -21.04
C ILE A 8 40.06 -18.66 -19.68
N SER A 9 40.20 -17.33 -19.66
CA SER A 9 39.89 -16.53 -18.45
C SER A 9 38.80 -15.48 -18.66
N GLY A 10 38.34 -15.25 -19.89
CA GLY A 10 37.24 -14.32 -20.19
C GLY A 10 35.83 -14.88 -19.97
N VAL A 11 35.66 -16.21 -19.88
CA VAL A 11 34.33 -16.86 -19.74
C VAL A 11 34.08 -17.41 -18.33
N VAL A 12 35.11 -17.49 -17.47
CA VAL A 12 34.95 -17.92 -16.07
C VAL A 12 34.64 -16.74 -15.13
N GLY A 13 34.82 -15.49 -15.59
CA GLY A 13 34.51 -14.28 -14.81
C GLY A 13 33.03 -13.84 -14.81
N ALA A 14 32.19 -14.35 -15.72
CA ALA A 14 30.77 -13.99 -15.81
C ALA A 14 29.81 -15.12 -15.36
N ALA A 15 30.34 -16.30 -15.02
CA ALA A 15 29.56 -17.43 -14.52
C ALA A 15 29.68 -17.66 -12.99
N CYS A 16 30.48 -16.85 -12.27
CA CYS A 16 30.61 -16.92 -10.81
C CYS A 16 29.94 -15.77 -10.03
N SER A 17 29.11 -14.94 -10.69
CA SER A 17 28.34 -13.89 -9.99
C SER A 17 26.82 -14.06 -10.07
N VAL A 18 26.35 -15.24 -10.47
CA VAL A 18 24.91 -15.63 -10.39
C VAL A 18 24.71 -16.86 -9.49
N ALA A 19 25.77 -17.38 -8.87
CA ALA A 19 25.71 -18.56 -7.99
C ALA A 19 25.82 -18.25 -6.48
N PHE A 20 25.71 -16.98 -6.05
CA PHE A 20 25.76 -16.61 -4.63
C PHE A 20 24.60 -15.71 -4.16
N SER A 21 23.43 -15.83 -4.79
CA SER A 21 22.21 -15.13 -4.35
C SER A 21 20.99 -16.04 -4.09
N TYR A 22 21.17 -17.36 -4.16
CA TYR A 22 20.17 -18.33 -3.69
C TYR A 22 20.82 -19.36 -2.77
N GLY A 23 21.44 -18.85 -1.70
CA GLY A 23 21.72 -19.65 -0.51
C GLY A 23 20.42 -19.88 0.24
N VAL A 24 19.75 -21.00 -0.02
CA VAL A 24 18.77 -21.56 0.91
C VAL A 24 19.54 -21.99 2.15
N ALA A 25 19.56 -21.15 3.19
CA ALA A 25 20.07 -21.56 4.49
C ALA A 25 19.02 -22.43 5.17
N SER A 26 19.16 -23.75 5.06
CA SER A 26 18.47 -24.72 5.90
C SER A 26 19.13 -24.73 7.29
N LEU A 27 18.56 -24.00 8.25
CA LEU A 27 18.95 -24.12 9.65
C LEU A 27 18.27 -25.35 10.28
N PRO A 28 18.99 -26.18 11.05
CA PRO A 28 18.37 -27.25 11.82
C PRO A 28 17.48 -26.65 12.92
N CYS A 29 16.19 -26.99 12.91
CA CYS A 29 15.28 -26.74 14.03
C CYS A 29 15.70 -27.61 15.21
N GLY A 30 16.52 -27.05 16.10
CA GLY A 30 16.69 -27.58 17.45
C GLY A 30 15.50 -27.17 18.30
N LEU A 31 14.51 -28.06 18.42
CA LEU A 31 13.82 -28.46 19.66
C LEU A 31 12.48 -29.12 19.31
N VAL A 32 12.49 -30.44 19.42
CA VAL A 32 11.35 -31.36 19.31
C VAL A 32 10.40 -31.15 20.48
N SER A 33 9.11 -30.95 20.18
CA SER A 33 8.03 -31.60 20.91
C SER A 33 7.28 -32.48 19.91
N LYS A 34 7.03 -33.74 20.28
CA LYS A 34 6.58 -34.81 19.37
C LYS A 34 5.16 -34.55 18.85
N GLY A 35 5.00 -34.66 17.52
CA GLY A 35 3.72 -34.85 16.85
C GLY A 35 3.06 -33.57 16.32
N ALA A 36 3.48 -33.10 15.15
CA ALA A 36 2.65 -32.29 14.25
C ALA A 36 3.35 -32.13 12.89
N ASP A 37 2.74 -32.69 11.85
CA ASP A 37 3.13 -32.50 10.46
C ASP A 37 2.59 -31.12 10.04
N ASN A 38 3.45 -30.13 9.77
CA ASN A 38 3.10 -28.92 8.99
C ASN A 38 4.37 -28.14 8.60
N VAL A 39 4.47 -27.81 7.31
CA VAL A 39 5.57 -27.04 6.71
C VAL A 39 5.41 -25.55 7.06
N CYS A 40 6.39 -24.94 7.73
CA CYS A 40 6.43 -23.49 7.93
C CYS A 40 7.07 -22.78 6.72
N GLN A 41 6.31 -21.96 6.01
CA GLN A 41 6.82 -21.07 4.96
C GLN A 41 6.79 -19.62 5.48
N VAL A 42 7.95 -19.06 5.83
CA VAL A 42 8.05 -17.64 6.21
C VAL A 42 8.68 -16.86 5.05
N ARG A 43 7.94 -15.88 4.50
CA ARG A 43 8.48 -14.85 3.61
C ARG A 43 9.04 -13.72 4.46
N SER A 44 10.37 -13.54 4.46
CA SER A 44 10.97 -12.29 4.92
C SER A 44 11.19 -11.38 3.71
N PHE A 45 10.36 -10.34 3.58
CA PHE A 45 10.55 -9.25 2.63
C PHE A 45 11.04 -8.04 3.42
N GLY A 46 12.29 -7.63 3.21
CA GLY A 46 12.78 -6.37 3.77
C GLY A 46 14.29 -6.18 3.62
N LYS A 47 14.65 -5.11 2.90
CA LYS A 47 16.00 -4.52 2.74
C LYS A 47 16.90 -5.15 1.65
N ALA A 48 16.48 -5.03 0.39
CA ALA A 48 17.34 -5.29 -0.78
C ALA A 48 17.28 -4.16 -1.83
N VAL A 49 17.06 -2.92 -1.40
CA VAL A 49 17.09 -1.75 -2.28
C VAL A 49 17.90 -0.68 -1.58
N ASP A 50 19.23 -0.76 -1.75
CA ASP A 50 20.22 0.31 -1.54
C ASP A 50 21.66 -0.21 -1.82
N SER A 51 21.85 -1.52 -1.97
CA SER A 51 23.18 -2.12 -2.18
C SER A 51 23.74 -2.05 -3.61
N TRP A 52 22.95 -1.67 -4.62
CA TRP A 52 23.44 -1.66 -6.01
C TRP A 52 24.23 -0.40 -6.40
N LYS A 53 24.10 0.69 -5.62
CA LYS A 53 24.84 1.94 -5.86
C LYS A 53 26.24 1.96 -5.24
N PHE A 54 26.54 1.09 -4.28
CA PHE A 54 27.85 1.02 -3.63
C PHE A 54 28.88 0.14 -4.38
N GLY A 55 28.44 -0.80 -5.21
CA GLY A 55 29.33 -1.71 -5.94
C GLY A 55 30.15 -1.05 -7.07
N PHE A 56 29.64 0.02 -7.69
CA PHE A 56 30.32 0.71 -8.79
C PHE A 56 31.37 1.73 -8.33
N ILE A 57 31.24 2.30 -7.13
CA ILE A 57 32.15 3.34 -6.62
C ILE A 57 33.41 2.71 -5.97
N VAL A 58 33.29 1.52 -5.39
CA VAL A 58 34.42 0.85 -4.71
C VAL A 58 35.28 0.04 -5.70
N GLY A 59 34.70 -0.48 -6.80
CA GLY A 59 35.44 -1.23 -7.83
C GLY A 59 36.35 -0.36 -8.73
N GLY A 60 36.01 0.92 -8.94
CA GLY A 60 36.80 1.84 -9.77
C GLY A 60 38.03 2.45 -9.08
N LEU A 61 38.06 2.47 -7.75
CA LEU A 61 39.13 3.09 -6.96
C LEU A 61 40.24 2.12 -6.51
N VAL A 62 39.98 0.81 -6.52
CA VAL A 62 40.99 -0.21 -6.15
C VAL A 62 41.84 -0.65 -7.35
N GLY A 63 41.36 -0.44 -8.58
CA GLY A 63 42.10 -0.77 -9.82
C GLY A 63 43.22 0.20 -10.21
N LEU A 64 43.37 1.34 -9.52
CA LEU A 64 44.35 2.39 -9.85
C LEU A 64 45.48 2.58 -8.83
N ILE A 65 45.52 1.77 -7.75
CA ILE A 65 46.49 1.99 -6.65
C ILE A 65 47.47 0.81 -6.43
N LEU A 66 47.26 -0.35 -7.07
CA LEU A 66 48.17 -1.51 -6.92
C LEU A 66 48.50 -2.16 -8.28
N SER A 67 49.37 -1.51 -9.06
CA SER A 67 50.14 -2.20 -10.09
C SER A 67 51.43 -1.45 -10.45
N PRO A 68 52.61 -1.98 -10.12
CA PRO A 68 53.88 -1.40 -10.53
C PRO A 68 54.32 -2.05 -11.84
N ARG A 69 53.79 -1.59 -12.98
CA ARG A 69 54.43 -1.79 -14.30
C ARG A 69 53.89 -0.78 -15.30
N ARG A 70 54.67 0.29 -15.45
CA ARG A 70 54.54 1.28 -16.51
C ARG A 70 55.00 0.64 -17.82
N GLN A 71 54.05 0.30 -18.69
CA GLN A 71 54.33 0.09 -20.11
C GLN A 71 53.31 0.88 -20.93
N PHE A 72 53.81 1.90 -21.60
CA PHE A 72 53.11 2.62 -22.66
C PHE A 72 52.84 1.62 -23.79
N ILE A 73 51.57 1.45 -24.17
CA ILE A 73 51.21 0.88 -25.47
C ILE A 73 50.51 1.99 -26.24
N SER A 74 51.22 2.46 -27.25
CA SER A 74 50.77 3.39 -28.28
C SER A 74 49.84 2.70 -29.28
N CYS A 75 48.84 3.45 -29.75
CA CYS A 75 48.03 3.21 -30.94
C CYS A 75 46.93 2.13 -30.84
N PHE A 76 45.73 2.55 -30.44
CA PHE A 76 44.48 1.85 -30.78
C PHE A 76 43.96 2.43 -32.11
N GLN A 77 43.96 1.62 -33.17
CA GLN A 77 43.25 1.96 -34.42
C GLN A 77 41.81 1.42 -34.37
N PRO A 78 40.80 2.19 -34.82
CA PRO A 78 39.39 1.91 -34.56
C PRO A 78 38.76 1.14 -35.74
N ILE A 79 38.98 -0.17 -35.87
CA ILE A 79 38.29 -0.93 -36.95
C ILE A 79 37.62 -2.23 -36.49
N HIS A 80 37.77 -2.68 -35.23
CA HIS A 80 37.19 -3.98 -34.80
C HIS A 80 36.02 -3.91 -33.79
N LEU A 81 35.36 -2.76 -33.64
CA LEU A 81 34.20 -2.61 -32.74
C LEU A 81 32.83 -2.67 -33.44
N SER A 82 32.78 -2.93 -34.75
CA SER A 82 31.51 -2.87 -35.50
C SER A 82 30.80 -4.21 -35.71
N THR A 83 31.45 -5.36 -35.48
CA THR A 83 30.82 -6.67 -35.80
C THR A 83 30.21 -7.36 -34.58
N ALA A 84 30.78 -7.19 -33.38
CA ALA A 84 30.23 -7.76 -32.16
C ALA A 84 28.94 -7.04 -31.70
N SER A 85 28.82 -5.73 -31.93
CA SER A 85 27.66 -4.92 -31.50
C SER A 85 26.40 -5.15 -32.34
N LEU A 86 26.53 -5.56 -33.60
CA LEU A 86 25.38 -5.81 -34.49
C LEU A 86 24.77 -7.21 -34.27
N ILE A 87 25.59 -8.20 -33.90
CA ILE A 87 25.12 -9.56 -33.59
C ILE A 87 24.35 -9.57 -32.27
N THR A 88 24.76 -8.77 -31.27
CA THR A 88 24.01 -8.62 -30.02
C THR A 88 22.68 -7.88 -30.19
N LEU A 89 22.56 -6.97 -31.15
CA LEU A 89 21.32 -6.24 -31.41
C LEU A 89 20.32 -7.07 -32.23
N GLY A 90 20.80 -7.92 -33.14
CA GLY A 90 19.97 -8.85 -33.92
C GLY A 90 19.29 -9.92 -33.06
N ILE A 91 20.01 -10.51 -32.09
CA ILE A 91 19.44 -11.51 -31.18
C ILE A 91 18.43 -10.86 -30.21
N TYR A 92 18.64 -9.61 -29.80
CA TYR A 92 17.70 -8.87 -28.97
C TYR A 92 16.38 -8.57 -29.72
N PHE A 93 16.46 -8.26 -31.02
CA PHE A 93 15.29 -7.95 -31.84
C PHE A 93 14.49 -9.19 -32.27
N SER A 94 15.14 -10.36 -32.39
CA SER A 94 14.48 -11.62 -32.78
C SER A 94 13.89 -12.42 -31.62
N ILE A 95 14.34 -12.23 -30.37
CA ILE A 95 13.71 -12.85 -29.18
C ILE A 95 12.46 -12.06 -28.73
N SER A 96 12.28 -10.83 -29.22
CA SER A 96 11.17 -9.96 -28.84
C SER A 96 9.83 -10.25 -29.56
N GLN A 97 9.76 -11.27 -30.43
CA GLN A 97 8.56 -11.55 -31.24
C GLN A 97 8.01 -12.99 -31.15
N SER A 98 8.50 -13.85 -30.25
CA SER A 98 7.94 -15.21 -30.08
C SER A 98 7.34 -15.43 -28.69
N THR A 99 6.30 -14.68 -28.34
CA THR A 99 5.24 -15.19 -27.45
C THR A 99 3.92 -14.60 -27.94
N GLY A 100 3.15 -15.41 -28.67
CA GLY A 100 1.73 -15.15 -28.91
C GLY A 100 1.00 -15.16 -27.57
N VAL A 101 0.87 -13.98 -26.98
CA VAL A 101 -0.02 -13.73 -25.85
C VAL A 101 -1.20 -12.97 -26.43
N SER A 102 -2.35 -13.63 -26.49
CA SER A 102 -3.64 -13.04 -26.79
C SER A 102 -3.74 -11.69 -26.10
N SER A 103 -3.99 -10.62 -26.88
CA SER A 103 -4.20 -9.28 -26.38
C SER A 103 -5.50 -9.24 -25.56
N LEU A 104 -5.44 -9.72 -24.32
CA LEU A 104 -6.43 -9.47 -23.30
C LEU A 104 -6.36 -7.97 -23.02
N SER A 105 -7.42 -7.30 -23.45
CA SER A 105 -7.69 -5.88 -23.26
C SER A 105 -7.12 -5.34 -21.95
N SER A 106 -6.21 -4.37 -22.08
CA SER A 106 -5.65 -3.56 -20.99
C SER A 106 -6.74 -2.88 -20.13
N ASN A 107 -7.99 -2.82 -20.63
CA ASN A 107 -9.14 -2.33 -19.86
C ASN A 107 -9.63 -3.31 -18.78
N SER A 108 -9.31 -4.61 -18.88
CA SER A 108 -9.68 -5.62 -17.88
C SER A 108 -8.66 -5.68 -16.72
N LEU A 109 -7.38 -5.46 -17.00
CA LEU A 109 -6.32 -5.44 -15.99
C LEU A 109 -6.13 -4.06 -15.32
N LYS A 110 -6.55 -2.95 -15.95
CA LYS A 110 -6.72 -1.65 -15.28
C LYS A 110 -7.93 -1.60 -14.33
N ARG A 111 -8.81 -2.60 -14.37
CA ARG A 111 -9.93 -2.77 -13.41
C ARG A 111 -9.57 -3.74 -12.28
N ARG A 112 -8.28 -3.86 -11.95
CA ARG A 112 -7.79 -4.54 -10.74
C ARG A 112 -6.72 -3.70 -10.03
N VAL A 113 -6.80 -2.38 -10.18
CA VAL A 113 -6.02 -1.44 -9.38
C VAL A 113 -6.53 -1.50 -7.95
N ASN A 114 -5.76 -2.20 -7.10
CA ASN A 114 -5.68 -2.11 -5.63
C ASN A 114 -6.76 -1.25 -4.94
N THR A 115 -7.98 -1.75 -4.87
CA THR A 115 -8.77 -1.54 -3.67
C THR A 115 -8.50 -2.77 -2.81
N SER A 116 -7.91 -2.58 -1.63
CA SER A 116 -8.05 -3.58 -0.57
C SER A 116 -9.54 -3.67 -0.31
N SER A 117 -10.23 -4.57 -0.99
CA SER A 117 -11.67 -4.74 -0.84
C SER A 117 -11.88 -5.27 0.57
N TYR A 118 -12.30 -4.37 1.45
CA TYR A 118 -12.70 -4.71 2.81
C TYR A 118 -13.78 -5.80 2.76
N SER A 119 -14.00 -6.50 3.88
CA SER A 119 -15.14 -7.43 3.94
C SER A 119 -16.46 -6.67 3.63
N PRO A 120 -17.52 -7.34 3.12
CA PRO A 120 -18.82 -6.72 2.92
C PRO A 120 -19.33 -6.08 4.20
N ARG A 121 -19.08 -6.72 5.35
CA ARG A 121 -19.44 -6.21 6.67
C ARG A 121 -18.70 -4.91 7.01
N LEU A 122 -17.37 -4.88 6.85
CA LEU A 122 -16.61 -3.66 7.10
C LEU A 122 -16.99 -2.55 6.11
N SER A 123 -17.17 -2.88 4.84
CA SER A 123 -17.61 -1.93 3.80
C SER A 123 -18.98 -1.33 4.12
N ALA A 124 -19.94 -2.18 4.53
CA ALA A 124 -21.28 -1.75 4.94
C ALA A 124 -21.23 -0.91 6.22
N PHE A 125 -20.39 -1.27 7.18
CA PHE A 125 -20.21 -0.51 8.41
C PHE A 125 -19.64 0.88 8.13
N LEU A 126 -18.59 0.97 7.31
CA LEU A 126 -18.03 2.24 6.85
C LEU A 126 -19.07 3.08 6.08
N ALA A 127 -19.83 2.48 5.17
CA ALA A 127 -20.93 3.17 4.48
C ALA A 127 -21.98 3.71 5.45
N THR A 128 -22.30 2.97 6.52
CA THR A 128 -23.25 3.39 7.54
C THR A 128 -22.75 4.59 8.34
N ILE A 129 -21.47 4.61 8.72
CA ILE A 129 -20.87 5.79 9.38
C ILE A 129 -20.93 7.00 8.45
N ARG A 130 -20.53 6.84 7.18
CA ARG A 130 -20.56 7.94 6.20
C ARG A 130 -21.95 8.54 6.04
N TRP A 131 -22.96 7.69 5.93
CA TRP A 131 -24.36 8.11 5.86
C TRP A 131 -24.81 8.81 7.14
N ALA A 132 -24.47 8.29 8.32
CA ALA A 132 -24.85 8.90 9.59
C ALA A 132 -24.24 10.29 9.77
N GLU A 133 -22.98 10.47 9.37
CA GLU A 133 -22.23 11.73 9.51
C GLU A 133 -22.56 12.76 8.41
N THR A 134 -22.79 12.34 7.16
CA THR A 134 -22.92 13.26 6.01
C THR A 134 -24.28 13.23 5.31
N GLY A 135 -25.17 12.32 5.70
CA GLY A 135 -26.45 12.07 5.03
C GLY A 135 -26.36 11.19 3.77
N THR A 136 -25.16 10.78 3.35
CA THR A 136 -24.95 9.93 2.18
C THR A 136 -23.72 9.02 2.35
N SER A 137 -23.72 7.84 1.72
CA SER A 137 -22.54 6.97 1.63
C SER A 137 -21.86 7.02 0.25
N GLU A 138 -22.35 7.87 -0.64
CA GLU A 138 -21.85 8.00 -2.01
C GLU A 138 -20.50 8.75 -2.04
N PRO A 139 -19.76 8.72 -3.17
CA PRO A 139 -18.41 9.29 -3.27
C PRO A 139 -18.30 10.77 -2.84
N GLU A 140 -19.38 11.53 -2.93
CA GLU A 140 -19.46 12.93 -2.52
C GLU A 140 -19.26 13.12 -1.01
N SER A 141 -19.57 12.10 -0.19
CA SER A 141 -19.33 12.12 1.26
C SER A 141 -17.88 12.47 1.61
N TYR A 142 -16.91 11.96 0.84
CA TYR A 142 -15.48 12.19 1.05
C TYR A 142 -15.04 13.64 0.89
N ARG A 143 -15.88 14.50 0.31
CA ARG A 143 -15.60 15.92 0.07
C ARG A 143 -16.34 16.85 1.02
N LYS A 144 -17.20 16.33 1.91
CA LYS A 144 -18.06 17.16 2.76
C LYS A 144 -17.25 17.90 3.83
N LEU A 145 -17.61 19.15 4.08
CA LEU A 145 -17.18 19.89 5.27
C LEU A 145 -18.32 19.88 6.30
N VAL A 146 -17.99 20.09 7.56
CA VAL A 146 -18.97 20.22 8.64
C VAL A 146 -19.95 21.37 8.37
N PHE A 147 -21.20 21.17 8.75
CA PHE A 147 -22.33 22.08 8.48
C PHE A 147 -22.67 22.25 7.00
N ASN A 148 -21.82 22.94 6.23
CA ASN A 148 -22.07 23.21 4.81
C ASN A 148 -20.78 23.35 4.00
N GLY A 149 -20.86 22.93 2.73
CA GLY A 149 -19.79 23.08 1.75
C GLY A 149 -19.03 21.79 1.46
N THR A 150 -18.09 21.91 0.52
CA THR A 150 -17.22 20.82 0.08
C THR A 150 -15.78 21.30 -0.12
N PHE A 151 -14.86 20.35 -0.23
CA PHE A 151 -13.48 20.60 -0.63
C PHE A 151 -13.08 19.68 -1.79
N ASN A 152 -12.13 20.13 -2.60
CA ASN A 152 -11.68 19.41 -3.81
C ASN A 152 -10.21 19.01 -3.79
N ASN A 153 -9.41 19.59 -2.90
CA ASN A 153 -8.00 19.24 -2.74
C ASN A 153 -7.86 18.17 -1.64
N PHE A 154 -7.44 16.98 -2.04
CA PHE A 154 -7.21 15.86 -1.12
C PHE A 154 -5.77 15.73 -0.65
N SER A 155 -4.82 16.58 -1.08
CA SER A 155 -3.40 16.46 -0.68
C SER A 155 -3.19 16.50 0.83
N THR A 156 -4.11 17.10 1.59
CA THR A 156 -4.13 17.12 3.04
C THR A 156 -5.56 17.33 3.54
N HIS A 157 -5.78 17.17 4.84
CA HIS A 157 -7.02 17.58 5.49
C HIS A 157 -7.27 19.08 5.22
N PRO A 158 -8.50 19.53 4.93
CA PRO A 158 -8.75 20.90 4.49
C PRO A 158 -8.49 21.96 5.58
N LEU A 159 -8.42 21.55 6.86
CA LEU A 159 -8.16 22.43 8.03
C LEU A 159 -9.10 23.65 8.11
N LYS A 160 -10.29 23.54 7.52
CA LYS A 160 -11.30 24.61 7.51
C LYS A 160 -12.12 24.55 8.79
N LYS A 161 -11.93 25.51 9.69
CA LYS A 161 -12.78 25.69 10.86
C LYS A 161 -14.07 26.41 10.48
N GLN A 162 -15.21 25.79 10.75
CA GLN A 162 -16.53 26.37 10.54
C GLN A 162 -17.30 26.36 11.86
N CYS A 163 -18.24 27.30 12.02
CA CYS A 163 -19.05 27.42 13.22
C CYS A 163 -20.53 27.51 12.85
N ALA A 164 -21.39 26.89 13.66
CA ALA A 164 -22.84 26.98 13.51
C ALA A 164 -23.52 26.94 14.88
N PRO A 165 -24.73 27.52 15.01
CA PRO A 165 -25.53 27.41 16.21
C PRO A 165 -26.08 25.98 16.35
N ILE A 166 -25.73 25.29 17.44
CA ILE A 166 -26.29 23.99 17.84
C ILE A 166 -26.91 24.18 19.23
N ASN A 167 -28.21 23.90 19.37
CA ASN A 167 -28.95 24.05 20.64
C ASN A 167 -28.73 25.42 21.30
N GLY A 168 -28.74 26.50 20.50
CA GLY A 168 -28.54 27.87 20.97
C GLY A 168 -27.11 28.26 21.33
N LYS A 169 -26.12 27.37 21.15
CA LYS A 169 -24.69 27.64 21.38
C LYS A 169 -23.93 27.67 20.06
N ASN A 170 -23.02 28.61 19.90
CA ASN A 170 -22.13 28.64 18.74
C ASN A 170 -21.05 27.55 18.90
N VAL A 171 -21.09 26.52 18.05
CA VAL A 171 -20.14 25.40 18.06
C VAL A 171 -19.27 25.46 16.83
N CYS A 172 -17.96 25.45 17.02
CA CYS A 172 -16.98 25.41 15.94
C CYS A 172 -16.33 24.04 15.81
N SER A 173 -16.13 23.59 14.57
CA SER A 173 -15.49 22.32 14.26
C SER A 173 -14.64 22.43 12.99
N THR A 174 -13.64 21.57 12.89
CA THR A 174 -12.78 21.38 11.70
C THR A 174 -13.16 20.12 10.92
N ALA A 175 -14.24 19.44 11.32
CA ALA A 175 -14.64 18.16 10.76
C ALA A 175 -14.78 18.20 9.22
N ALA A 176 -14.16 17.22 8.57
CA ALA A 176 -14.20 17.09 7.12
C ALA A 176 -14.16 15.63 6.66
N GLY A 177 -14.58 15.43 5.42
CA GLY A 177 -14.60 14.15 4.75
C GLY A 177 -15.77 13.26 5.17
N ALA A 178 -15.75 12.02 4.66
CA ALA A 178 -16.87 11.10 4.78
C ALA A 178 -17.14 10.67 6.22
N TYR A 179 -16.11 10.71 7.07
CA TYR A 179 -16.17 10.33 8.47
C TYR A 179 -16.06 11.52 9.42
N GLN A 180 -16.18 12.75 8.90
CA GLN A 180 -16.09 14.00 9.66
C GLN A 180 -14.87 14.06 10.60
N MET A 181 -13.71 13.65 10.06
CA MET A 181 -12.44 13.64 10.79
C MET A 181 -12.05 15.07 11.19
N LEU A 182 -11.60 15.26 12.43
CA LEU A 182 -11.10 16.54 12.90
C LEU A 182 -9.64 16.77 12.48
N ASP A 183 -9.20 18.02 12.49
CA ASP A 183 -7.78 18.38 12.31
C ASP A 183 -6.86 17.67 13.31
N ILE A 184 -7.25 17.60 14.58
CA ILE A 184 -6.51 16.86 15.61
C ILE A 184 -6.39 15.36 15.30
N SER A 185 -7.44 14.76 14.72
CA SER A 185 -7.45 13.36 14.29
C SER A 185 -6.52 13.14 13.11
N TRP A 186 -6.51 14.08 12.16
CA TRP A 186 -5.61 14.06 11.03
C TRP A 186 -4.15 14.11 11.48
N TYR A 187 -3.78 15.06 12.34
CA TYR A 187 -2.41 15.17 12.84
C TYR A 187 -1.98 13.96 13.68
N ASP A 188 -2.89 13.31 14.40
CA ASP A 188 -2.59 12.07 15.12
C ASP A 188 -2.35 10.88 14.17
N LEU A 189 -3.24 10.67 13.21
CA LEU A 189 -3.27 9.44 12.41
C LEU A 189 -2.41 9.50 11.16
N GLN A 190 -2.23 10.67 10.55
CA GLN A 190 -1.43 10.83 9.33
C GLN A 190 -0.01 10.26 9.46
N PRO A 191 0.78 10.59 10.51
CA PRO A 191 2.11 10.01 10.66
C PRO A 191 2.05 8.54 11.07
N LYS A 192 1.11 8.15 11.95
CA LYS A 192 0.98 6.77 12.48
C LYS A 192 0.60 5.75 11.41
N LEU A 193 -0.20 6.16 10.43
CA LEU A 193 -0.65 5.33 9.32
C LEU A 193 0.13 5.60 8.02
N ASN A 194 1.14 6.49 8.06
CA ASN A 194 1.93 6.93 6.90
C ASN A 194 1.04 7.37 5.73
N LEU A 195 0.00 8.17 6.02
CA LEU A 195 -0.93 8.67 5.02
C LEU A 195 -0.26 9.77 4.20
N LYS A 196 -0.31 9.64 2.87
CA LYS A 196 0.29 10.62 1.95
C LYS A 196 -0.63 11.79 1.64
N ASP A 197 -1.92 11.61 1.87
CA ASP A 197 -2.98 12.53 1.50
C ASP A 197 -4.24 12.26 2.36
N PHE A 198 -5.26 13.06 2.17
CA PHE A 198 -6.59 12.91 2.75
C PHE A 198 -7.59 12.30 1.74
N SER A 199 -7.11 11.51 0.76
CA SER A 199 -7.94 10.84 -0.25
C SER A 199 -8.99 9.91 0.38
N PRO A 200 -10.02 9.46 -0.37
CA PRO A 200 -11.01 8.50 0.13
C PRO A 200 -10.40 7.27 0.82
N ALA A 201 -9.35 6.70 0.24
CA ALA A 201 -8.67 5.55 0.82
C ALA A 201 -7.96 5.89 2.16
N SER A 202 -7.37 7.07 2.27
CA SER A 202 -6.75 7.54 3.51
C SER A 202 -7.80 7.81 4.60
N GLN A 203 -8.95 8.39 4.23
CA GLN A 203 -10.08 8.59 5.13
C GLN A 203 -10.64 7.25 5.64
N ASP A 204 -10.81 6.25 4.77
CA ASP A 204 -11.23 4.90 5.18
C ASP A 204 -10.26 4.27 6.17
N LYS A 205 -8.94 4.39 5.91
CA LYS A 205 -7.91 3.88 6.84
C LYS A 205 -7.97 4.55 8.20
N MET A 206 -8.21 5.86 8.26
CA MET A 206 -8.40 6.58 9.53
C MET A 206 -9.63 6.06 10.29
N ALA A 207 -10.76 5.88 9.60
CA ALA A 207 -11.97 5.34 10.21
C ALA A 207 -11.77 3.92 10.74
N ILE A 208 -11.13 3.05 9.95
CA ILE A 208 -10.79 1.68 10.36
C ILE A 208 -9.87 1.68 11.58
N GLU A 209 -8.90 2.57 11.65
CA GLU A 209 -8.02 2.70 12.81
C GLU A 209 -8.79 3.12 14.07
N TYR A 210 -9.75 4.04 13.97
CA TYR A 210 -10.64 4.35 15.09
C TYR A 210 -11.52 3.17 15.51
N ILE A 211 -12.08 2.43 14.55
CA ILE A 211 -12.85 1.20 14.80
C ILE A 211 -11.98 0.17 15.56
N ARG A 212 -10.72 0.01 15.13
CA ARG A 212 -9.75 -0.89 15.75
C ARG A 212 -9.39 -0.44 17.16
N ARG A 213 -9.07 0.84 17.37
CA ARG A 213 -8.73 1.43 18.69
C ARG A 213 -9.86 1.27 19.71
N ASN A 214 -11.11 1.22 19.26
CA ASN A 214 -12.28 1.01 20.11
C ASN A 214 -12.70 -0.47 20.21
N ASN A 215 -11.85 -1.42 19.79
CA ASN A 215 -12.11 -2.86 19.84
C ASN A 215 -13.41 -3.29 19.14
N ALA A 216 -13.83 -2.56 18.11
CA ALA A 216 -15.06 -2.82 17.37
C ALA A 216 -14.83 -3.63 16.09
N LEU A 217 -13.59 -3.72 15.59
CA LEU A 217 -13.30 -4.37 14.31
C LEU A 217 -13.73 -5.85 14.28
N ASN A 218 -13.43 -6.61 15.35
CA ASN A 218 -13.84 -8.01 15.46
C ASN A 218 -15.36 -8.17 15.56
N ASP A 219 -16.06 -7.20 16.15
CA ASP A 219 -17.53 -7.22 16.22
C ASP A 219 -18.14 -6.96 14.84
N VAL A 220 -17.58 -6.01 14.07
CA VAL A 220 -17.98 -5.76 12.68
C VAL A 220 -17.83 -7.03 11.85
N GLU A 221 -16.66 -7.67 11.89
CA GLU A 221 -16.41 -8.88 11.11
C GLU A 221 -17.28 -10.07 11.53
N ALA A 222 -17.58 -10.18 12.82
CA ALA A 222 -18.48 -11.21 13.35
C ALA A 222 -19.98 -10.88 13.16
N GLY A 223 -20.33 -9.74 12.58
CA GLY A 223 -21.73 -9.33 12.38
C GLY A 223 -22.45 -8.85 13.65
N ARG A 224 -21.72 -8.58 14.74
CA ARG A 224 -22.24 -7.99 15.98
C ARG A 224 -22.39 -6.47 15.85
N PHE A 225 -23.27 -6.06 14.93
CA PHE A 225 -23.41 -4.66 14.51
C PHE A 225 -23.68 -3.70 15.68
N ASP A 226 -24.69 -3.99 16.49
CA ASP A 226 -25.08 -3.11 17.61
C ASP A 226 -23.95 -2.87 18.60
N THR A 227 -23.21 -3.93 18.95
CA THR A 227 -22.03 -3.86 19.82
C THR A 227 -20.94 -2.98 19.19
N ALA A 228 -20.66 -3.18 17.89
CA ALA A 228 -19.69 -2.38 17.17
C ALA A 228 -20.07 -0.89 17.15
N VAL A 229 -21.34 -0.57 16.85
CA VAL A 229 -21.88 0.81 16.86
C VAL A 229 -21.69 1.46 18.22
N CYS A 230 -22.11 0.81 19.30
CA CYS A 230 -21.96 1.38 20.63
C CYS A 230 -20.49 1.62 20.99
N LYS A 231 -19.58 0.71 20.65
CA LYS A 231 -18.14 0.85 20.93
C LYS A 231 -17.53 2.08 20.28
N VAL A 232 -17.99 2.44 19.08
CA VAL A 232 -17.49 3.63 18.37
C VAL A 232 -18.37 4.87 18.55
N GLY A 233 -19.44 4.79 19.36
CA GLY A 233 -20.42 5.86 19.55
C GLY A 233 -19.80 7.18 20.01
N ARG A 234 -18.70 7.12 20.78
CA ARG A 234 -17.97 8.31 21.26
C ARG A 234 -17.05 8.93 20.20
N VAL A 235 -16.73 8.22 19.12
CA VAL A 235 -15.91 8.74 18.02
C VAL A 235 -16.76 9.63 17.11
N TRP A 236 -17.98 9.20 16.80
CA TRP A 236 -18.87 9.83 15.83
C TRP A 236 -20.15 10.30 16.51
N ALA A 237 -20.37 11.61 16.53
CA ALA A 237 -21.48 12.20 17.26
C ALA A 237 -22.85 11.82 16.69
N SER A 238 -22.91 11.43 15.41
CA SER A 238 -24.13 10.94 14.77
C SER A 238 -24.57 9.56 15.25
N LEU A 239 -23.71 8.81 15.94
CA LEU A 239 -24.00 7.46 16.42
C LEU A 239 -24.54 7.48 17.86
N ILE A 240 -25.23 6.42 18.27
CA ILE A 240 -25.71 6.27 19.65
C ILE A 240 -24.62 5.82 20.62
N CYS A 241 -24.96 5.72 21.91
CA CYS A 241 -24.06 5.32 23.00
C CYS A 241 -22.96 6.38 23.27
N ASN A 242 -23.29 7.66 23.05
CA ASN A 242 -22.53 8.83 23.51
C ASN A 242 -23.41 9.80 24.31
N SER A 243 -22.78 10.83 24.88
CA SER A 243 -23.41 11.83 25.75
C SER A 243 -23.38 13.25 25.16
N TYR A 244 -23.29 13.39 23.83
CA TYR A 244 -23.07 14.71 23.19
C TYR A 244 -24.34 15.56 23.04
N ASN A 245 -25.51 14.97 23.26
CA ASN A 245 -26.81 15.66 23.15
C ASN A 245 -27.04 16.33 21.78
N GLN A 246 -26.57 15.68 20.70
CA GLN A 246 -26.63 16.16 19.31
C GLN A 246 -27.64 15.38 18.44
N ASN A 247 -28.65 14.76 19.06
CA ASN A 247 -29.70 13.97 18.40
C ASN A 247 -29.15 12.87 17.45
N PRO A 248 -28.49 11.84 18.00
CA PRO A 248 -27.89 10.77 17.19
C PRO A 248 -28.95 9.94 16.45
N LYS A 249 -28.55 9.28 15.36
CA LYS A 249 -29.41 8.33 14.63
C LYS A 249 -29.74 7.13 15.52
N SER A 250 -31.01 6.70 15.52
CA SER A 250 -31.39 5.55 16.34
C SER A 250 -30.71 4.26 15.88
N ILE A 251 -30.53 3.29 16.78
CA ILE A 251 -29.94 1.99 16.41
C ILE A 251 -30.71 1.30 15.28
N ALA A 252 -32.04 1.46 15.26
CA ALA A 252 -32.89 0.88 14.23
C ALA A 252 -32.59 1.51 12.85
N GLN A 253 -32.45 2.84 12.77
CA GLN A 253 -32.07 3.52 11.53
C GLN A 253 -30.71 3.07 11.03
N LEU A 254 -29.71 3.02 11.93
CA LEU A 254 -28.36 2.57 11.61
C LEU A 254 -28.36 1.11 11.12
N ARG A 255 -29.10 0.23 11.79
CA ARG A 255 -29.19 -1.19 11.44
C ARG A 255 -29.84 -1.39 10.07
N THR A 256 -30.96 -0.71 9.81
CA THR A 256 -31.64 -0.78 8.51
C THR A 256 -30.70 -0.37 7.38
N TYR A 257 -29.99 0.74 7.54
CA TYR A 257 -29.04 1.21 6.52
C TYR A 257 -27.87 0.23 6.34
N TYR A 258 -27.31 -0.27 7.44
CA TYR A 258 -26.24 -1.27 7.40
C TYR A 258 -26.64 -2.52 6.63
N GLN A 259 -27.84 -3.07 6.86
CA GLN A 259 -28.31 -4.26 6.17
C GLN A 259 -28.49 -4.03 4.65
N GLN A 260 -29.01 -2.87 4.25
CA GLN A 260 -29.11 -2.48 2.83
C GLN A 260 -27.73 -2.45 2.17
N GLN A 261 -26.74 -1.83 2.83
CA GLN A 261 -25.37 -1.78 2.31
C GLN A 261 -24.70 -3.14 2.29
N LEU A 262 -24.92 -3.97 3.32
CA LEU A 262 -24.36 -5.32 3.40
C LEU A 262 -24.82 -6.16 2.21
N GLN A 263 -26.13 -6.15 1.92
CA GLN A 263 -26.67 -6.84 0.75
C GLN A 263 -26.05 -6.36 -0.56
N LYS A 264 -25.90 -5.03 -0.74
CA LYS A 264 -25.25 -4.43 -1.92
C LYS A 264 -23.80 -4.92 -2.09
N PHE A 265 -23.03 -4.94 -1.00
CA PHE A 265 -21.63 -5.40 -1.03
C PHE A 265 -21.49 -6.92 -1.19
N GLU A 266 -22.44 -7.71 -0.69
CA GLU A 266 -22.45 -9.16 -0.89
C GLU A 266 -22.81 -9.55 -2.33
N ILE A 267 -23.75 -8.84 -2.96
CA ILE A 267 -24.13 -9.07 -4.36
C ILE A 267 -23.00 -8.66 -5.31
N SER A 268 -22.40 -7.49 -5.13
CA SER A 268 -21.30 -7.01 -5.99
C SER A 268 -20.02 -7.85 -5.93
N ARG A 269 -19.90 -8.75 -4.95
CA ARG A 269 -18.79 -9.72 -4.81
C ARG A 269 -19.02 -11.03 -5.56
N LYS A 270 -20.28 -11.36 -5.91
CA LYS A 270 -20.65 -12.57 -6.66
C LYS A 270 -20.54 -12.32 -8.16
#